data_AF-A0A2G2ZNZ3-F1
#
_entry.id   AF-A0A2G2ZNZ3-F1
#
_cell.length_a   1.000
_cell.length_b   1.000
_cell.length_c   1.000
_cell.angle_alpha   90.00
_cell.angle_beta   90.00
_cell.angle_gamma   90.00
#
_symmetry.space_group_name_H-M   'P 1'
#
loop_
_entity.id
_entity.type
_entity.pdbx_description
1 polymer ?
#
loop_
_entity_poly.entity_id
_entity_poly.type
_entity_poly.pdbx_seq_one_letter_code
_entity_poly.pdbx_strand_id
1 'polypeptide(L)'
;MFISKEWNNSKFDKQELGQEVARIMFAFYFWNNVAYALKVCGPLVTVLRLVDGEAKPSMGCIYEAMSETKGATKKYLLWSTNM
;
A
#
# COMPACT_ATOMS: atom_id res chain seq x y z
N MET A 1 -3.22 -15.03 13.57
CA MET A 1 -3.00 -14.93 12.10
C MET A 1 -1.61 -15.48 11.81
N PHE A 2 -1.52 -16.61 11.11
CA PHE A 2 -0.32 -17.41 10.74
C PHE A 2 0.62 -17.93 11.87
N ILE A 3 0.78 -17.23 13.00
CA ILE A 3 1.52 -17.72 14.18
C ILE A 3 0.57 -18.09 15.35
N SER A 4 -0.73 -17.84 15.19
CA SER A 4 -1.67 -18.02 16.30
C SER A 4 -2.13 -19.46 16.45
N LYS A 5 -2.55 -19.85 17.66
CA LYS A 5 -3.03 -21.21 17.93
C LYS A 5 -4.21 -21.60 17.04
N GLU A 6 -5.07 -20.64 16.71
CA GLU A 6 -6.22 -20.81 15.83
C GLU A 6 -5.80 -21.17 14.40
N TRP A 7 -4.68 -20.62 13.92
CA TRP A 7 -4.12 -20.96 12.61
C TRP A 7 -3.57 -22.38 12.60
N ASN A 8 -2.72 -22.72 13.58
CA ASN A 8 -2.10 -24.05 13.69
C ASN A 8 -3.13 -25.18 13.86
N ASN A 9 -4.27 -24.88 14.49
CA ASN A 9 -5.38 -25.81 14.64
C ASN A 9 -6.34 -25.81 13.44
N SER A 10 -6.16 -24.91 12.48
CA SER A 10 -7.00 -24.81 11.29
C SER A 10 -6.62 -25.87 10.25
N LYS A 11 -7.57 -26.19 9.37
CA LYS A 11 -7.31 -27.03 8.19
C LYS A 11 -6.30 -26.40 7.21
N PHE A 12 -6.10 -25.08 7.26
CA PHE A 12 -5.26 -24.35 6.31
C PHE A 12 -3.77 -24.50 6.59
N ASP A 13 -3.37 -24.72 7.84
CA ASP A 13 -1.96 -24.95 8.21
C ASP A 13 -1.36 -26.20 7.54
N LYS A 14 -2.20 -27.19 7.27
CA LYS A 14 -1.82 -28.44 6.60
C LYS A 14 -2.04 -28.40 5.09
N GLN A 15 -2.72 -27.38 4.58
CA GLN A 15 -2.99 -27.23 3.16
C GLN A 15 -1.80 -26.54 2.49
N GLU A 16 -1.33 -27.09 1.36
CA GLU A 16 -0.21 -26.53 0.60
C GLU A 16 -0.42 -25.03 0.28
N LEU A 17 -1.62 -24.67 -0.19
CA LEU A 17 -1.98 -23.27 -0.44
C LEU A 17 -1.93 -22.40 0.83
N GLY A 18 -2.35 -22.92 1.98
CA GLY A 18 -2.31 -22.18 3.24
C GLY A 18 -0.87 -21.97 3.74
N GLN A 19 -0.01 -22.96 3.57
CA GLN A 19 1.42 -22.85 3.86
C GLN A 19 2.13 -21.86 2.92
N GLU A 20 1.77 -21.84 1.64
CA GLU A 20 2.31 -20.88 0.68
C GLU A 20 1.91 -19.44 1.03
N VAL A 21 0.64 -19.22 1.36
CA VAL A 21 0.17 -17.91 1.84
C VAL A 21 0.93 -17.49 3.10
N ALA A 22 1.10 -18.39 4.08
CA ALA A 22 1.87 -18.10 5.28
C ALA A 22 3.31 -17.71 4.94
N ARG A 23 3.97 -18.43 4.02
CA ARG A 23 5.33 -18.15 3.55
C ARG A 23 5.46 -16.77 2.91
N ILE A 24 4.53 -16.41 2.03
CA ILE A 24 4.47 -15.07 1.42
C ILE A 24 4.29 -14.01 2.51
N MET A 25 3.39 -14.24 3.46
CA MET A 25 3.14 -13.32 4.56
C MET A 25 4.34 -13.15 5.50
N PHE A 26 5.20 -14.16 5.64
CA PHE A 26 6.45 -14.04 6.40
C PHE A 26 7.61 -13.47 5.60
N ALA A 27 7.48 -13.36 4.28
CA ALA A 27 8.54 -12.87 3.44
C ALA A 27 8.75 -11.36 3.63
N PHE A 28 9.99 -10.96 3.93
CA PHE A 28 10.35 -9.55 4.07
C PHE A 28 10.06 -8.73 2.80
N TYR A 29 10.28 -9.32 1.63
CA TYR A 29 9.99 -8.66 0.35
C TYR A 29 8.50 -8.34 0.17
N PHE A 30 7.60 -9.17 0.69
CA PHE A 30 6.16 -8.93 0.60
C PHE A 30 5.78 -7.64 1.34
N TRP A 31 6.23 -7.50 2.59
CA TRP A 31 5.95 -6.30 3.38
C TRP A 31 6.63 -5.05 2.83
N ASN A 32 7.82 -5.17 2.24
CA ASN A 32 8.45 -4.05 1.52
C ASN A 32 7.59 -3.60 0.33
N ASN A 33 7.06 -4.54 -0.44
CA ASN A 33 6.17 -4.23 -1.57
C ASN A 33 4.84 -3.62 -1.10
N VAL A 34 4.27 -4.12 0.00
CA VAL A 34 3.08 -3.52 0.63
C VAL A 34 3.37 -2.09 1.09
N ALA A 35 4.48 -1.87 1.79
CA ALA A 35 4.88 -0.54 2.24
C ALA A 35 5.13 0.41 1.05
N TYR A 36 5.73 -0.09 -0.02
CA TYR A 36 5.93 0.66 -1.26
C TYR A 36 4.59 1.04 -1.90
N ALA A 37 3.66 0.08 -2.06
CA ALA A 37 2.33 0.33 -2.59
C ALA A 37 1.57 1.36 -1.75
N LEU A 38 1.63 1.28 -0.42
CA LEU A 38 1.02 2.26 0.48
C LEU A 38 1.62 3.66 0.30
N LYS A 39 2.94 3.78 0.13
CA LYS A 39 3.61 5.07 -0.11
C LYS A 39 3.20 5.71 -1.42
N VAL A 40 2.98 4.92 -2.47
CA VAL A 40 2.51 5.42 -3.78
C VAL A 40 1.01 5.75 -3.73
N CYS A 41 0.20 4.88 -3.13
CA CYS A 41 -1.25 5.02 -3.11
C CYS A 41 -1.75 6.04 -2.08
N GLY A 42 -1.05 6.26 -0.96
CA GLY A 42 -1.48 7.18 0.10
C GLY A 42 -1.73 8.62 -0.39
N PRO A 43 -0.78 9.24 -1.11
CA PRO A 43 -1.00 10.54 -1.75
C PRO A 43 -2.17 10.54 -2.76
N LEU A 44 -2.29 9.48 -3.56
CA LEU A 44 -3.39 9.35 -4.54
C LEU A 44 -4.76 9.31 -3.87
N VAL A 45 -4.88 8.54 -2.78
CA VAL A 45 -6.11 8.48 -1.98
C VAL A 45 -6.46 9.85 -1.38
N THR A 46 -5.46 10.65 -1.03
CA THR A 46 -5.67 12.02 -0.52
C THR A 46 -6.26 12.93 -1.60
N VAL A 47 -5.74 12.88 -2.83
CA VAL A 47 -6.30 13.62 -3.97
C VAL A 47 -7.72 13.14 -4.30
N LEU A 48 -7.96 11.83 -4.29
CA LEU A 48 -9.31 11.29 -4.54
C LEU A 48 -10.31 11.74 -3.48
N ARG A 49 -9.92 11.77 -2.21
CA ARG A 49 -10.76 12.30 -1.12
C ARG A 49 -11.06 13.79 -1.29
N LEU A 50 -10.12 14.58 -1.80
CA LEU A 50 -10.36 15.98 -2.12
C LEU A 50 -11.40 16.14 -3.23
N VAL A 51 -11.33 15.31 -4.27
CA VAL A 51 -12.28 15.33 -5.40
C VAL A 51 -13.67 14.84 -5.00
N ASP A 52 -13.73 13.84 -4.11
CA ASP A 52 -14.97 13.19 -3.67
C ASP A 52 -15.67 13.94 -2.52
N GLY A 53 -14.98 14.88 -1.87
CA GLY A 53 -15.59 15.72 -0.84
C GLY A 53 -16.78 16.52 -1.38
N GLU A 54 -17.90 16.55 -0.64
CA GLU A 54 -19.14 17.20 -1.08
C GLU A 54 -18.97 18.71 -1.36
N ALA A 55 -17.96 19.34 -0.75
CA ALA A 55 -17.55 20.70 -1.09
C ALA A 55 -16.72 20.67 -2.37
N LYS A 56 -17.33 21.06 -3.50
CA LYS A 56 -16.70 21.14 -4.83
C LYS A 56 -15.40 21.97 -4.75
N PRO A 57 -14.21 21.34 -4.82
CA PRO A 57 -12.95 22.08 -4.78
C PRO A 57 -12.83 22.90 -6.06
N SER A 58 -12.13 24.04 -5.99
CA SER A 58 -11.75 24.72 -7.23
C SER A 58 -10.79 23.82 -8.02
N MET A 59 -10.88 23.85 -9.36
CA MET A 59 -9.96 23.09 -10.23
C MET A 59 -8.49 23.38 -9.89
N GLY A 60 -8.16 24.62 -9.51
CA GLY A 60 -6.80 25.01 -9.10
C GLY A 60 -6.29 24.22 -7.90
N CYS A 61 -7.12 24.01 -6.89
CA CYS A 61 -6.78 23.22 -5.70
C CYS A 61 -6.50 21.75 -6.04
N ILE A 62 -7.28 21.15 -6.94
CA ILE A 62 -7.08 19.76 -7.39
C ILE A 62 -5.76 19.63 -8.17
N TYR A 63 -5.46 20.58 -9.06
CA TYR A 63 -4.20 20.58 -9.82
C TYR A 63 -2.98 20.74 -8.93
N GLU A 64 -3.06 21.59 -7.91
CA GLU A 64 -2.00 21.78 -6.91
C GLU A 64 -1.73 20.48 -6.14
N ALA A 65 -2.78 19.89 -5.54
CA ALA A 65 -2.66 18.62 -4.80
C ALA A 65 -2.13 17.46 -5.66
N MET A 66 -2.51 17.41 -6.94
CA MET A 66 -2.00 16.42 -7.89
C MET A 66 -0.54 16.66 -8.26
N SER A 67 -0.12 17.92 -8.42
CA SER A 67 1.27 18.30 -8.66
C SER A 67 2.18 17.93 -7.49
N GLU A 68 1.74 18.23 -6.27
CA GLU A 68 2.43 17.84 -5.04
C GLU A 68 2.55 16.31 -4.91
N THR A 69 1.46 15.60 -5.16
CA THR A 69 1.43 14.13 -5.18
C THR A 69 2.44 13.57 -6.18
N LYS A 70 2.48 14.12 -7.40
CA LYS A 70 3.44 13.72 -8.43
C LYS A 70 4.89 13.97 -7.99
N GLY A 71 5.16 15.10 -7.33
CA GLY A 71 6.47 15.42 -6.77
C GLY A 71 6.90 14.45 -5.66
N ALA A 72 6.01 14.18 -4.71
CA ALA A 72 6.25 13.24 -3.62
C ALA A 72 6.56 11.83 -4.16
N THR A 73 5.72 11.30 -5.03
CA THR A 73 5.92 9.97 -5.64
C THR A 73 7.24 9.89 -6.40
N LYS A 74 7.59 10.91 -7.19
CA LYS A 74 8.88 10.95 -7.91
C LYS A 74 10.07 10.96 -6.95
N LYS A 75 10.03 11.76 -5.88
CA LYS A 75 11.11 11.81 -4.88
C LYS A 75 11.36 10.45 -4.25
N TYR A 76 10.28 9.71 -3.92
CA TYR A 76 10.41 8.37 -3.36
C TYR A 76 10.97 7.36 -4.36
N LEU A 77 10.51 7.38 -5.60
CA LEU A 77 11.03 6.49 -6.66
C LEU A 77 12.53 6.72 -6.91
N LEU A 78 12.97 7.98 -6.90
CA LEU A 78 14.38 8.32 -7.06
C LEU A 78 15.21 7.88 -5.83
N TRP A 79 14.66 8.00 -4.62
CA TRP A 79 15.35 7.53 -3.42
C TRP A 79 15.48 5.99 -3.39
N SER A 80 14.45 5.25 -3.80
CA SER A 80 14.47 3.78 -3.80
C SER A 80 15.32 3.15 -4.90
N THR A 81 15.67 3.91 -5.95
CA THR A 81 16.49 3.42 -7.08
C THR A 81 17.98 3.72 -6.88
N ASN A 82 18.34 4.59 -5.92
CA ASN A 82 19.72 4.97 -5.60
C ASN A 82 20.26 4.28 -4.32
N MET A 83 19.56 3.26 -3.82
CA MET A 83 20.02 2.31 -2.79
C MET A 83 20.24 0.95 -3.45
#